data_AF-A0A954K5J3-F1
#
_entry.id   AF-A0A954K5J3-F1
#
_cell.length_a   1.000
_cell.length_b   1.000
_cell.length_c   1.000
_cell.angle_alpha   90.00
_cell.angle_beta   90.00
_cell.angle_gamma   90.00
#
_symmetry.space_group_name_H-M   'P 1'
#
loop_
_entity.id
_entity.type
_entity.pdbx_description
1 polymer ?
#
loop_
_entity_poly.entity_id
_entity_poly.type
_entity_poly.pdbx_seq_one_letter_code
_entity_poly.pdbx_strand_id
1 'polypeptide(L)'
;MSINYILTPVTPQLLEWSHECGVPISRETPVGRTVSRADLEKALQSLNGFTSDLSGSEDDFSAQVDSVETFEWKYESDDPVMNQAFGGTHTSPKESISIECLTDKDQNQFLSLHGDITLIVRIAKALASRSGPQAAFATCDGIPAFFLPDQETPIWKEPWV
;
A
#
# COMPACT_ATOMS: atom_id res chain seq x y z
N MET A 1 -6.11 15.89 1.28
CA MET A 1 -4.80 15.57 1.89
C MET A 1 -4.59 14.10 1.60
N SER A 2 -3.54 13.74 0.85
CA SER A 2 -3.31 12.33 0.50
C SER A 2 -2.39 11.69 1.54
N ILE A 3 -2.74 10.49 2.00
CA ILE A 3 -2.04 9.78 3.07
C ILE A 3 -1.19 8.69 2.42
N ASN A 4 0.11 8.69 2.73
CA ASN A 4 1.00 7.61 2.33
C ASN A 4 1.05 6.58 3.45
N TYR A 5 1.09 5.31 3.06
CA TYR A 5 1.32 4.21 3.99
C TYR A 5 2.70 3.62 3.72
N ILE A 6 3.52 3.54 4.76
CA ILE A 6 4.82 2.90 4.68
C ILE A 6 4.66 1.47 5.16
N LEU A 7 4.92 0.51 4.26
CA LEU A 7 4.94 -0.91 4.57
C LEU A 7 6.38 -1.37 4.82
N THR A 8 6.57 -2.06 5.94
CA THR A 8 7.86 -2.56 6.40
C THR A 8 7.73 -3.95 7.00
N PRO A 9 8.77 -4.80 6.96
CA PRO A 9 8.80 -6.02 7.75
C PRO A 9 8.62 -5.75 9.24
N VAL A 10 7.92 -6.65 9.93
CA VAL A 10 7.85 -6.59 11.41
C VAL A 10 9.24 -6.81 12.00
N THR A 11 9.64 -5.93 12.91
CA THR A 11 10.88 -6.02 13.68
C THR A 11 10.59 -6.02 15.19
N PRO A 12 11.52 -6.51 16.03
CA PRO A 12 11.36 -6.45 17.49
C PRO A 12 11.15 -5.02 18.01
N GLN A 13 11.85 -4.04 17.44
CA GLN A 13 11.72 -2.63 17.79
C GLN A 13 10.33 -2.09 17.46
N LEU A 14 9.77 -2.50 16.31
CA LEU A 14 8.43 -2.09 15.92
C LEU A 14 7.37 -2.73 16.82
N LEU A 15 7.54 -3.98 17.23
CA LEU A 15 6.66 -4.64 18.20
C LEU A 15 6.70 -3.91 19.55
N GLU A 16 7.90 -3.57 20.05
CA GLU A 16 8.06 -2.82 21.30
C GLU A 16 7.32 -1.48 21.25
N TRP A 17 7.57 -0.67 20.22
CA TRP A 17 6.87 0.60 20.02
C TRP A 17 5.35 0.41 19.92
N SER A 18 4.89 -0.61 19.20
CA SER A 18 3.45 -0.86 19.02
C SER A 18 2.74 -1.18 20.33
N HIS A 19 3.42 -1.86 21.25
CA HIS A 19 2.91 -2.07 22.59
C HIS A 19 2.78 -0.77 23.39
N GLU A 20 3.74 0.14 23.27
CA GLU A 20 3.65 1.47 23.89
C GLU A 20 2.49 2.28 23.33
N CYS A 21 2.20 2.12 22.03
CA CYS A 21 1.02 2.70 21.38
C CYS A 21 -0.30 2.01 21.78
N GLY A 22 -0.26 0.84 22.42
CA GLY A 22 -1.44 0.07 22.84
C GLY A 22 -2.07 -0.78 21.74
N VAL A 23 -1.29 -1.17 20.73
CA VAL A 23 -1.72 -2.13 19.68
C VAL A 23 -1.75 -3.55 20.27
N PRO A 24 -2.82 -4.34 20.08
CA PRO A 24 -2.97 -5.66 20.68
C PRO A 24 -2.22 -6.77 19.92
N ILE A 25 -0.97 -6.52 19.52
CA ILE A 25 -0.10 -7.48 18.83
C ILE A 25 0.68 -8.34 19.84
N SER A 26 1.06 -9.58 19.50
CA SER A 26 1.92 -10.40 20.38
C SER A 26 3.39 -10.00 20.25
N ARG A 27 4.13 -9.97 21.38
CA ARG A 27 5.60 -9.82 21.39
C ARG A 27 6.33 -10.99 20.75
N GLU A 28 5.65 -12.14 20.65
CA GLU A 28 6.17 -13.37 20.05
C GLU A 28 5.93 -13.43 18.53
N THR A 29 5.34 -12.38 17.95
CA THR A 29 5.13 -12.29 16.49
C THR A 29 6.48 -12.42 15.78
N PRO A 30 6.63 -13.35 14.82
CA PRO A 30 7.90 -13.53 14.13
C PRO A 30 8.25 -12.31 13.29
N VAL A 31 9.54 -12.13 13.04
CA VAL A 31 10.02 -11.05 12.19
C VAL A 31 9.58 -11.26 10.74
N GLY A 32 9.28 -10.16 10.07
CA GLY A 32 9.02 -10.15 8.64
C GLY A 32 10.31 -10.20 7.82
N ARG A 33 10.17 -10.50 6.53
CA ARG A 33 11.21 -10.28 5.53
C ARG A 33 10.85 -9.05 4.69
N THR A 34 11.89 -8.34 4.25
CA THR A 34 11.79 -7.31 3.23
C THR A 34 11.09 -7.83 1.98
N VAL A 35 10.13 -7.06 1.47
CA VAL A 35 9.40 -7.37 0.25
C VAL A 35 10.32 -7.20 -0.95
N SER A 36 10.52 -8.27 -1.72
CA SER A 36 11.23 -8.17 -3.00
C SER A 36 10.28 -7.73 -4.11
N ARG A 37 10.84 -7.31 -5.25
CA ARG A 37 10.07 -7.08 -6.46
C ARG A 37 9.22 -8.30 -6.84
N ALA A 38 9.78 -9.51 -6.75
CA ALA A 38 9.07 -10.74 -7.06
C ALA A 38 7.91 -11.05 -6.09
N ASP A 39 8.04 -10.67 -4.82
CA ASP A 39 6.93 -10.76 -3.86
C ASP A 39 5.80 -9.81 -4.25
N LEU A 40 6.15 -8.57 -4.62
CA LEU A 40 5.18 -7.57 -5.09
C LEU A 40 4.49 -8.04 -6.37
N GLU A 41 5.24 -8.47 -7.39
CA GLU A 41 4.68 -8.97 -8.64
C GLU A 41 3.63 -10.06 -8.40
N LYS A 42 3.95 -11.05 -7.56
CA LYS A 42 3.01 -12.14 -7.23
C LYS A 42 1.82 -11.66 -6.39
N ALA A 43 2.01 -10.67 -5.52
CA ALA A 43 0.90 -10.04 -4.79
C ALA A 43 -0.05 -9.34 -5.76
N LEU A 44 0.47 -8.56 -6.71
CA LEU A 44 -0.33 -7.84 -7.70
C LEU A 44 -1.06 -8.81 -8.64
N GLN A 45 -0.40 -9.88 -9.11
CA GLN A 45 -1.02 -10.93 -9.92
C GLN A 45 -2.18 -11.66 -9.20
N SER A 46 -2.26 -11.61 -7.87
CA SER A 46 -3.36 -12.21 -7.11
C SER A 46 -4.60 -11.31 -6.98
N LEU A 47 -4.52 -10.06 -7.42
CA LEU A 47 -5.62 -9.08 -7.32
C LEU A 47 -6.57 -9.20 -8.52
N ASN A 48 -7.58 -10.05 -8.39
CA ASN A 48 -8.65 -10.17 -9.39
C ASN A 48 -9.39 -8.82 -9.55
N GLY A 49 -9.62 -8.41 -10.80
CA GLY A 49 -10.34 -7.17 -11.12
C GLY A 49 -9.45 -5.92 -11.16
N PHE A 50 -8.11 -6.10 -11.14
CA PHE A 50 -7.15 -5.00 -11.24
C PHE A 50 -6.16 -5.25 -12.38
N THR A 51 -5.66 -4.17 -12.96
CA THR A 51 -4.49 -4.16 -13.84
C THR A 51 -3.30 -3.57 -13.08
N SER A 52 -2.12 -4.14 -13.28
CA SER A 52 -0.90 -3.64 -12.64
C SER A 52 0.23 -3.48 -13.66
N ASP A 53 0.94 -2.37 -13.57
CA ASP A 53 2.21 -2.14 -14.27
C ASP A 53 3.33 -2.06 -13.25
N LEU A 54 4.32 -2.96 -13.34
CA LEU A 54 5.48 -3.04 -12.44
C LEU A 54 6.76 -2.76 -13.24
N SER A 55 7.46 -1.71 -12.86
CA SER A 55 8.63 -1.20 -13.57
C SER A 55 9.88 -1.12 -12.65
N GLY A 56 11.06 -0.87 -13.23
CA GLY A 56 12.33 -0.71 -12.48
C GLY A 56 13.22 -1.96 -12.43
N SER A 57 14.09 -2.07 -11.42
CA SER A 57 15.00 -3.20 -11.13
C SER A 57 14.58 -3.95 -9.85
N GLU A 58 15.43 -4.85 -9.31
CA GLU A 58 15.14 -5.53 -8.02
C GLU A 58 15.29 -4.61 -6.80
N ASP A 59 16.21 -3.65 -6.86
CA ASP A 59 16.53 -2.78 -5.71
C ASP A 59 15.84 -1.41 -5.80
N ASP A 60 15.21 -1.11 -6.94
CA ASP A 60 14.53 0.14 -7.25
C ASP A 60 13.38 -0.14 -8.21
N PHE A 61 12.19 -0.37 -7.67
CA PHE A 61 10.98 -0.69 -8.43
C PHE A 61 9.78 0.15 -7.99
N SER A 62 8.85 0.31 -8.92
CA SER A 62 7.56 0.95 -8.67
C SER A 62 6.45 0.21 -9.37
N ALA A 63 5.24 0.31 -8.84
CA ALA A 63 4.06 -0.23 -9.47
C ALA A 63 2.90 0.75 -9.46
N GLN A 64 2.12 0.72 -10.54
CA GLN A 64 0.80 1.33 -10.61
C GLN A 64 -0.24 0.22 -10.66
N VAL A 65 -1.28 0.31 -9.84
CA VAL A 65 -2.38 -0.67 -9.84
C VAL A 65 -3.70 0.07 -9.91
N ASP A 66 -4.51 -0.31 -10.87
CA ASP A 66 -5.78 0.34 -11.17
C ASP A 66 -6.89 -0.71 -11.25
N SER A 67 -8.08 -0.39 -10.74
CA SER A 67 -9.26 -1.24 -10.92
C SER A 67 -9.66 -1.30 -12.38
N VAL A 68 -10.03 -2.49 -12.86
CA VAL A 68 -10.66 -2.68 -14.17
C VAL A 68 -12.02 -1.98 -14.22
N GLU A 69 -12.71 -1.92 -13.08
CA GLU A 69 -13.92 -1.12 -12.96
C GLU A 69 -13.59 0.37 -12.99
N THR A 70 -14.31 1.11 -13.82
CA THR A 70 -14.12 2.55 -14.01
C THR A 70 -15.38 3.33 -13.66
N PHE A 71 -15.23 4.64 -13.48
CA PHE A 71 -16.35 5.57 -13.42
C PHE A 71 -16.14 6.69 -14.44
N GLU A 72 -17.26 7.18 -14.97
CA GLU A 72 -17.26 8.35 -15.84
C GLU A 72 -17.40 9.62 -15.01
N TRP A 73 -16.65 10.64 -15.40
CA TRP A 73 -16.77 11.99 -14.83
C TRP A 73 -16.63 13.02 -15.95
N LYS A 74 -17.22 14.19 -15.73
CA LYS A 74 -17.20 15.28 -16.71
C LYS A 74 -16.35 16.42 -16.18
N TYR A 75 -15.37 16.84 -16.97
CA TYR A 75 -14.63 18.08 -16.70
C TYR A 75 -15.26 19.23 -17.48
N GLU A 76 -15.52 20.32 -16.77
CA GLU A 76 -15.97 21.59 -17.33
C GLU A 76 -15.35 22.72 -16.51
N SER A 77 -14.69 23.66 -17.19
CA SER A 77 -14.05 24.83 -16.60
C SER A 77 -14.61 26.09 -17.24
N ASP A 78 -14.55 27.22 -16.54
CA ASP A 78 -14.86 28.53 -17.13
C ASP A 78 -13.75 29.02 -18.08
N ASP A 79 -12.57 28.38 -18.04
CA ASP A 79 -11.44 28.67 -18.93
C ASP A 79 -11.55 27.87 -20.25
N PRO A 80 -11.76 28.54 -21.40
CA PRO A 80 -11.88 27.88 -22.70
C PRO A 80 -10.63 27.09 -23.11
N VAL A 81 -9.44 27.51 -22.66
CA VAL A 81 -8.17 26.82 -22.96
C VAL A 81 -8.13 25.47 -22.24
N MET A 82 -8.57 25.44 -20.98
CA MET A 82 -8.66 24.20 -20.22
C MET A 82 -9.71 23.25 -20.80
N ASN A 83 -10.84 23.76 -21.29
CA ASN A 83 -11.84 22.94 -21.96
C ASN A 83 -11.36 22.37 -23.31
N GLN A 84 -10.48 23.05 -24.04
CA GLN A 84 -9.89 22.47 -25.24
C GLN A 84 -8.99 21.27 -24.93
N ALA A 85 -8.22 21.33 -23.84
CA ALA A 85 -7.29 20.27 -23.47
C ALA A 85 -7.94 19.13 -22.68
N PHE A 86 -8.89 19.46 -21.80
CA PHE A 86 -9.44 18.54 -20.80
C PHE A 86 -10.96 18.52 -20.76
N GLY A 87 -11.68 19.29 -21.58
CA GLY A 87 -13.13 19.34 -21.54
C GLY A 87 -13.77 18.02 -22.00
N GLY A 88 -14.93 17.69 -21.42
CA GLY A 88 -15.75 16.55 -21.86
C GLY A 88 -15.83 15.41 -20.84
N THR A 89 -16.30 14.26 -21.31
CA THR A 89 -16.44 13.04 -20.50
C THR A 89 -15.14 12.26 -20.50
N HIS A 90 -14.69 11.92 -19.30
CA HIS A 90 -13.49 11.13 -19.03
C HIS A 90 -13.87 9.87 -18.26
N THR A 91 -12.94 8.93 -18.25
CA THR A 91 -13.06 7.67 -17.53
C THR A 91 -11.85 7.48 -16.65
N SER A 92 -12.06 7.13 -15.39
CA SER A 92 -10.99 6.85 -14.44
C SER A 92 -11.25 5.54 -13.69
N PRO A 93 -10.20 4.82 -13.25
CA PRO A 93 -10.35 3.69 -12.34
C PRO A 93 -11.08 4.11 -11.07
N LYS A 94 -11.95 3.25 -10.55
CA LYS A 94 -12.62 3.47 -9.26
C LYS A 94 -11.64 3.44 -8.08
N GLU A 95 -10.70 2.52 -8.12
CA GLU A 95 -9.65 2.35 -7.12
C GLU A 95 -8.31 2.39 -7.84
N SER A 96 -7.34 3.09 -7.24
CA SER A 96 -6.02 3.25 -7.81
C SER A 96 -5.00 3.38 -6.69
N ILE A 97 -3.81 2.82 -6.90
CA ILE A 97 -2.70 2.92 -5.97
C ILE A 97 -1.37 2.96 -6.73
N SER A 98 -0.49 3.84 -6.27
CA SER A 98 0.91 3.88 -6.66
C SER A 98 1.77 3.32 -5.54
N ILE A 99 2.75 2.49 -5.90
CA ILE A 99 3.66 1.81 -4.99
C ILE A 99 5.09 2.17 -5.40
N GLU A 100 5.90 2.60 -4.45
CA GLU A 100 7.31 2.92 -4.66
C GLU A 100 8.17 2.16 -3.66
N CYS A 101 9.21 1.49 -4.14
CA CYS A 101 10.27 0.97 -3.28
C CYS A 101 11.15 2.13 -2.82
N LEU A 102 11.25 2.30 -1.50
CA LEU A 102 12.13 3.27 -0.86
C LEU A 102 13.29 2.54 -0.20
N THR A 103 14.50 2.98 -0.47
CA THR A 103 15.72 2.47 0.18
C THR A 103 16.29 3.55 1.07
N ASP A 104 16.47 3.26 2.36
CA ASP A 104 17.11 4.19 3.29
C ASP A 104 18.65 4.15 3.19
N LYS A 105 19.32 4.97 4.01
CA LYS A 105 20.79 5.07 4.03
C LYS A 105 21.46 3.80 4.52
N ASP A 106 20.76 2.98 5.31
CA ASP A 106 21.23 1.71 5.84
C ASP A 106 20.83 0.52 4.94
N GLN A 107 20.35 0.81 3.72
CA GLN A 107 19.87 -0.16 2.74
C GLN A 107 18.64 -0.95 3.18
N ASN A 108 17.88 -0.44 4.15
CA ASN A 108 16.56 -1.01 4.45
C ASN A 108 15.59 -0.58 3.35
N GLN A 109 14.88 -1.56 2.80
CA GLN A 109 13.85 -1.34 1.79
C GLN A 109 12.47 -1.35 2.44
N PHE A 110 11.66 -0.36 2.07
CA PHE A 110 10.27 -0.20 2.48
C PHE A 110 9.42 0.08 1.24
N LEU A 111 8.13 -0.21 1.30
CA LEU A 111 7.22 0.24 0.26
C LEU A 111 6.44 1.46 0.72
N SER A 112 6.40 2.50 -0.09
CA SER A 112 5.46 3.60 0.04
C SER A 112 4.24 3.31 -0.83
N LEU A 113 3.07 3.27 -0.22
CA LEU A 113 1.79 2.99 -0.85
C LEU A 113 0.90 4.24 -0.79
N HIS A 114 0.41 4.68 -1.94
CA HIS A 114 -0.38 5.90 -2.08
C HIS A 114 -1.64 5.64 -2.91
N GLY A 115 -2.82 5.89 -2.35
CA GLY A 115 -4.07 5.75 -3.10
C GLY A 115 -5.19 5.15 -2.25
N ASP A 116 -5.96 4.26 -2.85
CA ASP A 116 -7.13 3.65 -2.22
C ASP A 116 -6.75 2.77 -1.01
N ILE A 117 -7.41 3.04 0.11
CA ILE A 117 -7.12 2.41 1.40
C ILE A 117 -7.49 0.92 1.41
N THR A 118 -8.60 0.56 0.77
CA THR A 118 -9.04 -0.84 0.66
C THR A 118 -8.03 -1.65 -0.15
N LEU A 119 -7.51 -1.07 -1.22
CA LEU A 119 -6.50 -1.70 -2.06
C LEU A 119 -5.16 -1.84 -1.32
N ILE A 120 -4.77 -0.85 -0.52
CA ILE A 120 -3.61 -0.93 0.40
C ILE A 120 -3.71 -2.15 1.32
N VAL A 121 -4.87 -2.38 1.96
CA VAL A 121 -5.08 -3.57 2.83
C VAL A 121 -4.83 -4.85 2.05
N ARG A 122 -5.46 -4.95 0.87
CA ARG A 122 -5.42 -6.18 0.07
C ARG A 122 -3.98 -6.50 -0.33
N ILE A 123 -3.23 -5.48 -0.78
CA ILE A 123 -1.82 -5.63 -1.14
C ILE A 123 -0.97 -6.00 0.08
N ALA A 124 -1.12 -5.29 1.20
CA ALA A 124 -0.35 -5.58 2.42
C ALA A 124 -0.61 -7.00 2.96
N LYS A 125 -1.87 -7.47 2.93
CA LYS A 125 -2.21 -8.87 3.25
C LYS A 125 -1.59 -9.87 2.28
N ALA A 126 -1.71 -9.61 0.98
CA ALA A 126 -1.13 -10.47 -0.04
C ALA A 126 0.40 -10.57 0.10
N LEU A 127 1.06 -9.46 0.43
CA LEU A 127 2.49 -9.42 0.73
C LEU A 127 2.83 -10.19 1.99
N ALA A 128 2.08 -10.01 3.09
CA ALA A 128 2.32 -10.74 4.34
C ALA A 128 2.31 -12.26 4.15
N SER A 129 1.41 -12.77 3.31
CA SER A 129 1.36 -14.21 2.99
C SER A 129 2.61 -14.74 2.25
N ARG A 130 3.47 -13.86 1.71
CA ARG A 130 4.64 -14.19 0.89
C ARG A 130 5.97 -13.85 1.57
N SER A 131 6.02 -12.73 2.28
CA SER A 131 7.23 -12.21 2.93
C SER A 131 7.17 -12.31 4.46
N GLY A 132 6.16 -12.99 5.03
CA GLY A 132 5.94 -13.04 6.47
C GLY A 132 5.34 -11.73 7.01
N PRO A 133 5.19 -11.60 8.34
CA PRO A 133 4.49 -10.46 8.94
C PRO A 133 4.99 -9.11 8.46
N GLN A 134 4.05 -8.25 8.05
CA GLN A 134 4.33 -6.87 7.65
C GLN A 134 3.61 -5.90 8.58
N ALA A 135 4.10 -4.67 8.66
CA ALA A 135 3.44 -3.58 9.34
C ALA A 135 3.29 -2.41 8.37
N ALA A 136 2.13 -1.76 8.37
CA ALA A 136 1.91 -0.50 7.66
C ALA A 136 1.57 0.60 8.66
N PHE A 137 2.09 1.80 8.46
CA PHE A 137 1.70 2.98 9.24
C PHE A 137 1.48 4.17 8.31
N ALA A 138 0.47 4.97 8.64
CA ALA A 138 0.17 6.20 7.91
C ALA A 138 1.21 7.27 8.26
N THR A 139 1.61 8.08 7.28
CA THR A 139 2.55 9.19 7.52
C THR A 139 2.00 10.30 8.41
N CYS A 140 0.70 10.31 8.72
CA CYS A 140 0.05 11.34 9.54
C CYS A 140 -0.02 11.04 11.04
N ASP A 141 -0.16 9.78 11.45
CA ASP A 141 -0.28 9.38 12.86
C ASP A 141 0.83 8.41 13.33
N GLY A 142 1.47 7.69 12.40
CA GLY A 142 2.52 6.73 12.69
C GLY A 142 2.08 5.49 13.48
N ILE A 143 0.79 5.23 13.68
CA ILE A 143 0.34 4.06 14.45
C ILE A 143 0.36 2.83 13.53
N PRO A 144 1.15 1.78 13.85
CA PRO A 144 1.27 0.62 12.99
C PRO A 144 0.05 -0.30 13.06
N ALA A 145 -0.39 -0.74 11.88
CA ALA A 145 -1.28 -1.86 11.66
C ALA A 145 -0.48 -3.07 11.18
N PHE A 146 -0.73 -4.24 11.77
CA PHE A 146 0.02 -5.47 11.50
C PHE A 146 -0.76 -6.41 10.60
N PHE A 147 -0.10 -6.91 9.55
CA PHE A 147 -0.61 -7.87 8.60
C PHE A 147 0.13 -9.18 8.82
N LEU A 148 -0.58 -10.16 9.40
CA LEU A 148 -0.03 -11.50 9.67
C LEU A 148 -0.47 -12.48 8.59
N PRO A 149 0.38 -13.45 8.19
CA PRO A 149 0.04 -14.42 7.14
C PRO A 149 -1.25 -15.22 7.39
N ASP A 150 -1.50 -15.54 8.66
CA ASP A 150 -2.59 -16.43 9.09
C ASP A 150 -3.81 -15.67 9.64
N GLN A 151 -3.89 -14.35 9.40
CA GLN A 151 -4.98 -13.51 9.90
C GLN A 151 -5.75 -12.86 8.75
N GLU A 152 -7.08 -12.97 8.80
CA GLU A 152 -7.96 -12.34 7.81
C GLU A 152 -8.03 -10.82 7.98
N THR A 153 -7.87 -10.31 9.21
CA THR A 153 -7.97 -8.89 9.54
C THR A 153 -6.64 -8.37 10.08
N PRO A 154 -6.23 -7.13 9.73
CA PRO A 154 -5.05 -6.54 10.32
C PRO A 154 -5.24 -6.32 11.83
N ILE A 155 -4.17 -6.48 12.60
CA ILE A 155 -4.16 -6.20 14.04
C ILE A 155 -3.80 -4.72 14.22
N TRP A 156 -4.72 -3.96 14.83
CA TRP A 156 -4.55 -2.53 15.06
C TRP A 156 -5.31 -2.07 16.30
N LYS A 157 -5.06 -0.83 16.72
CA LYS A 157 -5.74 -0.15 17.83
C LYS A 157 -6.95 0.66 17.35
N GLU A 158 -6.95 1.08 16.10
CA GLU A 158 -8.04 1.86 15.50
C GLU A 158 -8.84 1.00 14.51
N PRO A 159 -10.15 1.25 14.35
CA PRO A 159 -10.93 0.57 13.33
C PRO A 159 -10.43 0.95 11.92
N TRP A 160 -10.27 -0.06 11.04
CA TRP A 160 -10.01 0.14 9.61
C TRP A 160 -11.35 0.38 8.90
N VAL A 161 -11.57 1.63 8.45
CA VAL A 161 -12.78 2.11 7.72
C VAL A 161 -14.07 2.09 8.54
#